data_AF-A0A9E3GRT8-F1
#
_entry.id   AF-A0A9E3GRT8-F1
#
_cell.length_a   1.000
_cell.length_b   1.000
_cell.length_c   1.000
_cell.angle_alpha   90.00
_cell.angle_beta   90.00
_cell.angle_gamma   90.00
#
_symmetry.space_group_name_H-M   'P 1'
#
loop_
_entity.id
_entity.type
_entity.pdbx_description
1 polymer ?
#
loop_
_entity_poly.entity_id
_entity_poly.type
_entity_poly.pdbx_seq_one_letter_code
_entity_poly.pdbx_strand_id
1 'polypeptide(L)'
;MQTFVPLPDLPTSAAVLDDRRLGKQRVETLQILRALHLEDYGWANHPAVTMWRGHTPALVAYGLAIVDEWLRRGYGDTTRPQIAEFVHPDGPPAAADLPGLLPPWWGDDRVHRSHRSALLRKDPDHYRDAFGPEPDDLPYVWPDPPAPPPAPRPWSAWVVRGRVAAAGVSIDVEPGDLPWVPLDARTGRIRKRDRQVARLVEELAPGDLVTVPLDDRFRVGRVTGGYRRSAGRHRRPVAWITELRRRDLRFPAALQDPQTVFALRGEPLLDDLRSTG
;
A
#
# COMPACT_ATOMS: atom_id res chain seq x y z
N MET A 1 12.03 2.27 7.38
CA MET A 1 11.52 1.83 6.08
C MET A 1 12.68 1.88 5.11
N GLN A 2 13.14 0.73 4.65
CA GLN A 2 14.22 0.64 3.67
C GLN A 2 14.17 -0.69 2.91
N THR A 3 14.74 -0.76 1.71
CA THR A 3 15.14 -2.02 1.06
C THR A 3 16.62 -2.33 1.28
N PHE A 4 16.98 -3.60 1.44
CA PHE A 4 18.38 -4.05 1.35
C PHE A 4 18.62 -4.78 0.04
N VAL A 5 19.43 -4.18 -0.83
CA VAL A 5 19.80 -4.73 -2.13
C VAL A 5 21.33 -4.89 -2.22
N PRO A 6 21.98 -5.68 -1.34
CA PRO A 6 23.44 -5.83 -1.35
C PRO A 6 24.02 -6.45 -2.63
N LEU A 7 23.20 -7.21 -3.37
CA LEU A 7 23.58 -7.94 -4.57
C LEU A 7 22.53 -7.73 -5.69
N PRO A 8 22.93 -7.82 -6.97
CA PRO A 8 22.04 -7.56 -8.12
C PRO A 8 21.05 -8.69 -8.42
N ASP A 9 21.30 -9.90 -7.93
CA ASP A 9 20.37 -11.03 -8.06
C ASP A 9 19.43 -11.10 -6.86
N LEU A 10 18.10 -11.08 -7.08
CA LEU A 10 17.12 -10.98 -5.99
C LEU A 10 17.21 -12.14 -4.98
N PRO A 11 17.21 -13.43 -5.40
CA PRO A 11 17.38 -14.55 -4.47
C PRO A 11 18.68 -14.48 -3.67
N THR A 12 19.81 -14.21 -4.32
CA THR A 12 21.11 -14.12 -3.65
C THR A 12 21.15 -12.95 -2.66
N SER A 13 20.55 -11.81 -3.04
CA SER A 13 20.41 -10.62 -2.20
C SER A 13 19.55 -10.87 -0.96
N ALA A 14 18.52 -11.71 -1.06
CA ALA A 14 17.73 -12.17 0.09
C ALA A 14 18.53 -13.15 0.96
N ALA A 15 19.18 -14.14 0.35
CA ALA A 15 19.89 -15.21 1.05
C ALA A 15 21.03 -14.71 1.95
N VAL A 16 21.69 -13.61 1.58
CA VAL A 16 22.80 -13.06 2.38
C VAL A 16 22.34 -12.33 3.64
N LEU A 17 21.08 -11.90 3.73
CA LEU A 17 20.60 -11.14 4.89
C LEU A 17 20.54 -12.01 6.15
N ASP A 18 20.89 -11.45 7.31
CA ASP A 18 20.57 -12.08 8.59
C ASP A 18 19.05 -12.09 8.83
N ASP A 19 18.61 -12.98 9.71
CA ASP A 19 17.19 -13.22 9.98
C ASP A 19 16.44 -11.96 10.41
N ARG A 20 17.07 -11.07 11.18
CA ARG A 20 16.43 -9.85 11.65
C ARG A 20 16.14 -8.89 10.49
N ARG A 21 17.12 -8.66 9.60
CA ARG A 21 16.90 -7.76 8.46
C ARG A 21 16.02 -8.43 7.40
N LEU A 22 16.18 -9.73 7.12
CA LEU A 22 15.32 -10.48 6.22
C LEU A 22 13.84 -10.42 6.67
N GLY A 23 13.58 -10.73 7.94
CA GLY A 23 12.24 -10.66 8.51
C GLY A 23 11.62 -9.26 8.41
N LYS A 24 12.43 -8.21 8.58
CA LYS A 24 12.01 -6.81 8.43
C LYS A 24 11.71 -6.43 6.98
N GLN A 25 12.47 -6.94 6.01
CA GLN A 25 12.30 -6.63 4.59
C GLN A 25 10.93 -7.02 4.05
N ARG A 26 10.31 -8.10 4.55
CA ARG A 26 8.93 -8.48 4.20
C ARG A 26 7.92 -7.35 4.47
N VAL A 27 7.99 -6.79 5.67
CA VAL A 27 7.07 -5.72 6.11
C VAL A 27 7.42 -4.40 5.43
N GLU A 28 8.70 -4.06 5.31
CA GLU A 28 9.12 -2.80 4.69
C GLU A 28 8.82 -2.76 3.19
N THR A 29 8.96 -3.87 2.46
CA THR A 29 8.53 -3.98 1.05
C THR A 29 7.04 -3.70 0.91
N LEU A 30 6.20 -4.30 1.76
CA LEU A 30 4.76 -4.05 1.75
C LEU A 30 4.42 -2.58 2.08
N GLN A 31 5.17 -1.96 2.99
CA GLN A 31 5.00 -0.53 3.30
C GLN A 31 5.38 0.35 2.12
N ILE A 32 6.45 0.02 1.37
CA ILE A 32 6.85 0.77 0.18
C ILE A 32 5.81 0.61 -0.93
N LEU A 33 5.32 -0.60 -1.20
CA LEU A 33 4.23 -0.83 -2.15
C LEU A 33 3.00 0.00 -1.81
N ARG A 34 2.62 0.06 -0.53
CA ARG A 34 1.53 0.92 -0.05
C ARG A 34 1.82 2.40 -0.23
N ALA A 35 3.04 2.86 0.07
CA ALA A 35 3.44 4.25 -0.11
C ALA A 35 3.46 4.69 -1.59
N LEU A 36 3.69 3.76 -2.52
CA LEU A 36 3.66 4.03 -3.96
C LEU A 36 2.24 4.14 -4.53
N HIS A 37 1.27 3.42 -3.96
CA HIS A 37 -0.04 3.22 -4.60
C HIS A 37 -1.25 3.71 -3.79
N LEU A 38 -1.14 3.84 -2.47
CA LEU A 38 -2.26 4.24 -1.62
C LEU A 38 -2.23 5.74 -1.35
N GLU A 39 -3.37 6.39 -1.62
CA GLU A 39 -3.54 7.83 -1.43
C GLU A 39 -3.38 8.20 0.06
N ASP A 40 -2.67 9.30 0.35
CA ASP A 40 -2.36 9.73 1.72
C ASP A 40 -1.59 8.74 2.60
N TYR A 41 -1.02 7.65 2.04
CA TYR A 41 -0.13 6.78 2.80
C TYR A 41 1.18 7.51 3.11
N GLY A 42 1.68 7.34 4.33
CA GLY A 42 2.90 8.00 4.76
C GLY A 42 4.11 7.58 3.93
N TRP A 43 5.18 8.38 3.98
CA TRP A 43 6.50 8.05 3.39
C TRP A 43 6.60 8.10 1.87
N ALA A 44 5.60 8.62 1.15
CA ALA A 44 5.61 8.72 -0.32
C ALA A 44 6.85 9.43 -0.92
N ASN A 45 7.48 10.33 -0.14
CA ASN A 45 8.70 11.07 -0.53
C ASN A 45 9.99 10.51 0.08
N HIS A 46 9.93 9.37 0.78
CA HIS A 46 11.12 8.76 1.38
C HIS A 46 12.03 8.20 0.27
N PRO A 47 13.37 8.38 0.32
CA PRO A 47 14.27 7.91 -0.75
C PRO A 47 14.11 6.41 -1.10
N ALA A 48 13.99 5.56 -0.08
CA ALA A 48 13.75 4.13 -0.27
C ALA A 48 12.38 3.80 -0.89
N VAL A 49 11.43 4.73 -0.91
CA VAL A 49 10.15 4.59 -1.65
C VAL A 49 10.33 5.09 -3.08
N THR A 50 10.88 6.30 -3.21
CA THR A 50 10.93 6.99 -4.50
C THR A 50 11.87 6.31 -5.50
N MET A 51 12.90 5.59 -5.04
CA MET A 51 13.76 4.78 -5.92
C MET A 51 13.02 3.66 -6.66
N TRP A 52 11.89 3.18 -6.14
CA TRP A 52 11.09 2.10 -6.74
C TRP A 52 9.91 2.61 -7.58
N ARG A 53 9.74 3.94 -7.70
CA ARG A 53 8.62 4.54 -8.43
C ARG A 53 8.63 4.10 -9.90
N GLY A 54 7.48 3.66 -10.42
CA GLY A 54 7.37 3.13 -11.78
C GLY A 54 7.75 1.65 -11.94
N HIS A 55 8.35 1.03 -10.92
CA HIS A 55 8.90 -0.34 -10.98
C HIS A 55 8.18 -1.29 -10.01
N THR A 56 6.86 -1.18 -9.92
CA THR A 56 6.05 -1.99 -8.99
C THR A 56 6.19 -3.50 -9.20
N PRO A 57 6.15 -4.04 -10.43
CA PRO A 57 6.35 -5.47 -10.64
C PRO A 57 7.70 -5.98 -10.12
N ALA A 58 8.78 -5.19 -10.31
CA ALA A 58 10.10 -5.52 -9.79
C ALA A 58 10.16 -5.49 -8.26
N LEU A 59 9.51 -4.50 -7.62
CA LEU A 59 9.43 -4.46 -6.15
C LEU A 59 8.61 -5.62 -5.58
N VAL A 60 7.55 -6.06 -6.28
CA VAL A 60 6.82 -7.28 -5.92
C VAL A 60 7.73 -8.50 -6.04
N ALA A 61 8.49 -8.65 -7.13
CA ALA A 61 9.44 -9.74 -7.28
C ALA A 61 10.51 -9.73 -6.16
N TYR A 62 11.05 -8.56 -5.80
CA TYR A 62 11.95 -8.40 -4.66
C TYR A 62 11.30 -8.88 -3.35
N GLY A 63 10.08 -8.42 -3.07
CA GLY A 63 9.35 -8.82 -1.87
C GLY A 63 9.08 -10.32 -1.81
N LEU A 64 8.74 -10.94 -2.93
CA LEU A 64 8.52 -12.38 -3.01
C LEU A 64 9.81 -13.18 -2.81
N ALA A 65 10.95 -12.74 -3.36
CA ALA A 65 12.25 -13.38 -3.12
C ALA A 65 12.64 -13.33 -1.63
N ILE A 66 12.39 -12.20 -0.95
CA ILE A 66 12.60 -12.06 0.49
C ILE A 66 11.69 -13.02 1.27
N VAL A 67 10.42 -13.14 0.88
CA VAL A 67 9.48 -14.07 1.52
C VAL A 67 9.87 -15.52 1.28
N ASP A 68 10.27 -15.88 0.05
CA ASP A 68 10.70 -17.23 -0.30
C ASP A 68 11.89 -17.67 0.56
N GLU A 69 12.89 -16.79 0.71
CA GLU A 69 14.04 -17.06 1.59
C GLU A 69 13.62 -17.18 3.06
N TRP A 70 12.71 -16.33 3.53
CA TRP A 70 12.18 -16.39 4.90
C TRP A 70 11.45 -17.71 5.19
N LEU A 71 10.62 -18.16 4.26
CA LEU A 71 9.94 -19.45 4.34
C LEU A 71 10.92 -20.62 4.27
N ARG A 72 11.95 -20.53 3.40
CA ARG A 72 12.99 -21.54 3.27
C ARG A 72 13.76 -21.76 4.58
N ARG A 73 13.93 -20.72 5.39
CA ARG A 73 14.53 -20.79 6.74
C ARG A 73 13.60 -21.37 7.82
N GLY A 74 12.35 -21.74 7.46
CA GLY A 74 11.39 -22.37 8.36
C GLY A 74 10.50 -21.41 9.14
N TYR A 75 10.50 -20.12 8.78
CA TYR A 75 9.68 -19.12 9.45
C TYR A 75 8.31 -18.94 8.78
N GLY A 76 7.30 -18.46 9.53
CA GLY A 76 5.96 -18.17 9.00
C GLY A 76 5.83 -16.79 8.34
N ASP A 77 4.96 -16.69 7.32
CA ASP A 77 4.69 -15.45 6.59
C ASP A 77 3.19 -15.18 6.39
N THR A 78 2.83 -13.90 6.45
CA THR A 78 1.49 -13.38 6.15
C THR A 78 1.52 -12.27 5.10
N THR A 79 2.70 -11.89 4.61
CA THR A 79 2.88 -10.72 3.71
C THR A 79 2.81 -11.11 2.24
N ARG A 80 3.13 -12.35 1.86
CA ARG A 80 3.09 -12.87 0.48
C ARG A 80 1.80 -12.53 -0.25
N PRO A 81 0.59 -12.87 0.25
CA PRO A 81 -0.64 -12.57 -0.48
C PRO A 81 -0.85 -11.06 -0.64
N GLN A 82 -0.46 -10.27 0.37
CA GLN A 82 -0.60 -8.81 0.34
C GLN A 82 0.36 -8.17 -0.68
N ILE A 83 1.58 -8.68 -0.79
CA ILE A 83 2.57 -8.22 -1.79
C ILE A 83 2.11 -8.59 -3.20
N ALA A 84 1.61 -9.82 -3.41
CA ALA A 84 1.17 -10.31 -4.71
C ALA A 84 -0.03 -9.54 -5.31
N GLU A 85 -0.89 -8.92 -4.49
CA GLU A 85 -2.03 -8.14 -4.99
C GLU A 85 -1.65 -6.90 -5.80
N PHE A 86 -0.40 -6.42 -5.72
CA PHE A 86 0.04 -5.20 -6.41
C PHE A 86 0.34 -5.40 -7.91
N VAL A 87 0.18 -6.61 -8.43
CA VAL A 87 0.45 -6.99 -9.84
C VAL A 87 -0.73 -7.74 -10.48
N HIS A 88 -1.91 -7.73 -9.86
CA HIS A 88 -3.12 -8.35 -10.40
C HIS A 88 -3.56 -7.69 -11.73
N PRO A 89 -4.13 -8.41 -12.72
CA PRO A 89 -4.53 -9.83 -12.74
C PRO A 89 -3.44 -10.82 -13.22
N ASP A 90 -2.34 -10.33 -13.79
CA ASP A 90 -1.37 -11.16 -14.50
C ASP A 90 -0.42 -11.93 -13.55
N GLY A 91 -0.47 -11.61 -12.26
CA GLY A 91 0.40 -12.20 -11.24
C GLY A 91 1.79 -11.57 -11.23
N PRO A 92 2.72 -12.08 -10.40
CA PRO A 92 4.10 -11.59 -10.41
C PRO A 92 4.77 -11.82 -11.77
N PRO A 93 5.69 -10.94 -12.18
CA PRO A 93 6.36 -11.08 -13.46
C PRO A 93 7.12 -12.40 -13.55
N ALA A 94 7.12 -13.02 -14.73
CA ALA A 94 7.97 -14.17 -14.98
C ALA A 94 9.45 -13.77 -14.87
N ALA A 95 10.31 -14.72 -14.47
CA ALA A 95 11.73 -14.46 -14.30
C ALA A 95 12.41 -13.92 -15.58
N ALA A 96 11.93 -14.34 -16.76
CA ALA A 96 12.44 -13.87 -18.05
C ALA A 96 12.12 -12.40 -18.36
N ASP A 97 11.02 -11.86 -17.82
CA ASP A 97 10.59 -10.48 -18.05
C ASP A 97 11.17 -9.51 -17.03
N LEU A 98 11.56 -10.01 -15.85
CA LEU A 98 12.06 -9.20 -14.75
C LEU A 98 13.18 -8.23 -15.15
N PRO A 99 14.20 -8.60 -15.95
CA PRO A 99 15.25 -7.65 -16.36
C PRO A 99 14.72 -6.36 -17.00
N GLY A 100 13.62 -6.44 -17.78
CA GLY A 100 13.00 -5.27 -18.42
C GLY A 100 12.14 -4.42 -17.46
N LEU A 101 11.90 -4.90 -16.25
CA LEU A 101 11.04 -4.25 -15.24
C LEU A 101 11.85 -3.62 -14.10
N LEU A 102 13.13 -3.96 -13.98
CA LEU A 102 14.01 -3.45 -12.95
C LEU A 102 14.26 -1.94 -13.10
N PRO A 103 14.45 -1.20 -12.00
CA PRO A 103 14.82 0.21 -12.06
C PRO A 103 16.14 0.46 -12.81
N PRO A 104 16.34 1.62 -13.46
CA PRO A 104 17.57 1.92 -14.19
C PRO A 104 18.85 1.91 -13.34
N TRP A 105 18.72 2.12 -12.03
CA TRP A 105 19.83 2.04 -11.08
C TRP A 105 20.18 0.61 -10.67
N TRP A 106 19.36 -0.37 -11.04
CA TRP A 106 19.62 -1.76 -10.70
C TRP A 106 20.88 -2.26 -11.41
N GLY A 107 21.83 -2.83 -10.68
CA GLY A 107 23.15 -3.19 -11.19
C GLY A 107 24.21 -2.08 -11.05
N ASP A 108 23.84 -0.87 -10.62
CA ASP A 108 24.84 0.14 -10.23
C ASP A 108 25.51 -0.28 -8.92
N ASP A 109 26.78 -0.68 -9.00
CA ASP A 109 27.51 -1.14 -7.83
C ASP A 109 27.61 -0.08 -6.72
N ARG A 110 27.53 1.22 -7.03
CA ARG A 110 27.53 2.26 -5.99
C ARG A 110 26.33 2.10 -5.05
N VAL A 111 25.16 1.75 -5.60
CA VAL A 111 23.96 1.45 -4.80
C VAL A 111 24.21 0.19 -3.98
N HIS A 112 24.55 -0.92 -4.63
CA HIS A 112 24.75 -2.21 -3.96
C HIS A 112 25.80 -2.14 -2.84
N ARG A 113 26.94 -1.49 -3.11
CA ARG A 113 28.04 -1.28 -2.17
C ARG A 113 27.64 -0.43 -0.96
N SER A 114 26.86 0.63 -1.16
CA SER A 114 26.35 1.42 -0.02
C SER A 114 25.41 0.61 0.89
N HIS A 115 24.65 -0.32 0.32
CA HIS A 115 23.80 -1.24 1.09
C HIS A 115 24.63 -2.31 1.81
N ARG A 116 25.67 -2.89 1.17
CA ARG A 116 26.64 -3.79 1.84
C ARG A 116 27.31 -3.09 3.02
N SER A 117 27.82 -1.87 2.81
CA SER A 117 28.43 -1.05 3.86
C SER A 117 27.50 -0.83 5.05
N ALA A 118 26.23 -0.54 4.79
CA ALA A 118 25.26 -0.35 5.87
C ALA A 118 24.86 -1.63 6.60
N LEU A 119 24.92 -2.79 5.93
CA LEU A 119 24.73 -4.10 6.55
C LEU A 119 25.93 -4.47 7.42
N LEU A 120 27.15 -4.21 6.96
CA LEU A 120 28.37 -4.40 7.76
C LEU A 120 28.35 -3.59 9.05
N ARG A 121 27.91 -2.31 9.03
CA ARG A 121 27.69 -1.53 10.28
C ARG A 121 26.72 -2.18 11.26
N LYS A 122 25.74 -2.90 10.71
CA LYS A 122 24.64 -3.45 11.47
C LYS A 122 25.02 -4.78 12.11
N ASP A 123 25.87 -5.56 11.46
CA ASP A 123 26.30 -6.88 11.91
C ASP A 123 27.61 -7.31 11.21
N PRO A 124 28.77 -6.82 11.66
CA PRO A 124 30.04 -7.09 10.96
C PRO A 124 30.34 -8.57 10.83
N ASP A 125 30.11 -9.35 11.89
CA ASP A 125 30.45 -10.77 11.98
C ASP A 125 29.62 -11.60 11.00
N HIS A 126 28.33 -11.30 10.85
CA HIS A 126 27.47 -11.99 9.88
C HIS A 126 27.85 -11.69 8.43
N TYR A 127 28.24 -10.45 8.14
CA TYR A 127 28.37 -9.98 6.75
C TYR A 127 29.79 -10.01 6.19
N ARG A 128 30.84 -10.11 7.03
CA ARG A 128 32.24 -10.05 6.55
C ARG A 128 32.60 -11.17 5.59
N ASP A 129 32.16 -12.39 5.87
CA ASP A 129 32.45 -13.55 5.02
C ASP A 129 31.83 -13.40 3.62
N ALA A 130 30.64 -12.79 3.54
CA ALA A 130 29.93 -12.61 2.28
C ALA A 130 30.42 -11.40 1.46
N PHE A 131 30.85 -10.32 2.11
CA PHE A 131 31.20 -9.06 1.44
C PHE A 131 32.70 -8.77 1.40
N GLY A 132 33.53 -9.56 2.09
CA GLY A 132 34.98 -9.38 2.11
C GLY A 132 35.41 -8.05 2.73
N PRO A 133 36.47 -7.39 2.21
CA PRO A 133 37.06 -6.18 2.79
C PRO A 133 36.30 -4.89 2.45
N GLU A 134 35.01 -4.96 2.11
CA GLU A 134 34.18 -3.78 1.84
C GLU A 134 34.17 -2.82 3.05
N PRO A 135 34.16 -1.50 2.82
CA PRO A 135 34.09 -0.52 3.91
C PRO A 135 32.71 -0.52 4.57
N ASP A 136 32.66 -0.21 5.86
CA ASP A 136 31.44 -0.10 6.66
C ASP A 136 31.09 1.34 7.02
N ASP A 137 31.64 2.35 6.37
CA ASP A 137 31.39 3.77 6.68
C ASP A 137 30.74 4.55 5.53
N LEU A 138 30.40 3.90 4.41
CA LEU A 138 29.81 4.57 3.26
C LEU A 138 28.38 5.08 3.54
N PRO A 139 28.04 6.31 3.12
CA PRO A 139 26.66 6.79 3.13
C PRO A 139 25.82 6.03 2.10
N TYR A 140 24.50 6.00 2.31
CA TYR A 140 23.58 5.44 1.32
C TYR A 140 23.63 6.23 0.00
N VAL A 141 23.72 5.50 -1.10
CA VAL A 141 23.54 6.05 -2.44
C VAL A 141 22.09 5.86 -2.82
N TRP A 142 21.36 6.98 -2.94
CA TRP A 142 19.98 6.99 -3.41
C TRP A 142 19.93 7.47 -4.85
N PRO A 143 19.35 6.70 -5.78
CA PRO A 143 19.19 7.13 -7.15
C PRO A 143 18.15 8.26 -7.25
N ASP A 144 18.31 9.13 -8.24
CA ASP A 144 17.32 10.16 -8.52
C ASP A 144 15.97 9.51 -8.83
N PRO A 145 14.89 9.93 -8.17
CA PRO A 145 13.60 9.33 -8.41
C PRO A 145 13.10 9.74 -9.80
N PRO A 146 12.47 8.82 -10.56
CA PRO A 146 11.78 9.21 -11.76
C PRO A 146 10.65 10.19 -11.43
N ALA A 147 10.15 10.88 -12.46
CA ALA A 147 9.05 11.81 -12.33
C ALA A 147 7.89 11.20 -11.53
N PRO A 148 7.19 11.99 -10.70
CA PRO A 148 6.02 11.51 -9.97
C PRO A 148 5.02 10.89 -10.95
N PRO A 149 4.26 9.86 -10.51
CA PRO A 149 3.24 9.27 -11.36
C PRO A 149 2.23 10.34 -11.82
N PRO A 150 1.55 10.12 -12.95
CA PRO A 150 0.50 11.02 -13.41
C PRO A 150 -0.60 11.18 -12.35
N ALA A 151 -1.44 12.19 -12.54
CA ALA A 151 -2.58 12.44 -11.67
C ALA A 151 -3.40 11.16 -11.41
N PRO A 152 -3.97 11.01 -10.20
CA PRO A 152 -4.73 9.82 -9.84
C PRO A 152 -5.88 9.58 -10.82
N ARG A 153 -6.20 8.30 -11.01
CA ARG A 153 -7.31 7.88 -11.89
C ARG A 153 -8.64 8.50 -11.43
N PRO A 154 -9.64 8.62 -12.33
CA PRO A 154 -10.97 9.05 -11.96
C PRO A 154 -11.53 8.23 -10.80
N TRP A 155 -12.30 8.90 -9.95
CA TRP A 155 -13.02 8.26 -8.85
C TRP A 155 -14.08 7.29 -9.39
N SER A 156 -14.16 6.10 -8.79
CA SER A 156 -15.13 5.04 -9.15
C SER A 156 -16.15 4.79 -8.04
N ALA A 157 -15.70 4.72 -6.78
CA ALA A 157 -16.57 4.59 -5.61
C ALA A 157 -15.87 5.02 -4.32
N TRP A 158 -16.63 5.27 -3.27
CA TRP A 158 -16.12 5.37 -1.91
C TRP A 158 -15.98 3.99 -1.27
N VAL A 159 -14.95 3.79 -0.46
CA VAL A 159 -14.83 2.64 0.42
C VAL A 159 -15.10 3.10 1.84
N VAL A 160 -15.99 2.41 2.56
CA VAL A 160 -16.28 2.67 3.97
C VAL A 160 -16.07 1.39 4.77
N ARG A 161 -15.02 1.35 5.59
CA ARG A 161 -14.81 0.30 6.59
C ARG A 161 -15.68 0.59 7.81
N GLY A 162 -16.91 0.10 7.74
CA GLY A 162 -17.91 0.34 8.76
C GLY A 162 -18.92 -0.78 8.86
N ARG A 163 -19.94 -0.56 9.69
CA ARG A 163 -21.05 -1.49 9.85
C ARG A 163 -22.02 -1.33 8.68
N VAL A 164 -22.32 -2.45 8.03
CA VAL A 164 -23.41 -2.58 7.06
C VAL A 164 -24.73 -2.73 7.82
N ALA A 165 -25.73 -1.92 7.48
CA ALA A 165 -27.11 -2.09 7.89
C ALA A 165 -28.01 -2.25 6.66
N ALA A 166 -29.22 -2.78 6.83
CA ALA A 166 -30.16 -2.99 5.72
C ALA A 166 -30.40 -1.74 4.86
N ALA A 167 -30.41 -0.55 5.49
CA ALA A 167 -30.67 0.73 4.83
C ALA A 167 -29.53 1.76 5.00
N GLY A 168 -28.27 1.31 5.06
CA GLY A 168 -27.15 2.24 5.11
C GLY A 168 -25.83 1.68 5.58
N VAL A 169 -24.81 2.53 5.52
CA VAL A 169 -23.48 2.28 6.09
C VAL A 169 -23.21 3.24 7.24
N SER A 170 -22.47 2.78 8.24
CA SER A 170 -22.12 3.58 9.41
C SER A 170 -20.74 3.30 9.97
N ILE A 171 -20.11 4.33 10.54
CA ILE A 171 -18.90 4.19 11.36
C ILE A 171 -19.20 4.68 12.78
N ASP A 172 -18.59 4.04 13.77
CA ASP A 172 -18.75 4.42 15.17
C ASP A 172 -18.10 5.79 15.43
N VAL A 173 -18.77 6.66 16.20
CA VAL A 173 -18.25 7.96 16.65
C VAL A 173 -17.21 7.72 17.74
N GLU A 174 -16.03 8.31 17.59
CA GLU A 174 -14.97 8.29 18.62
C GLU A 174 -14.97 9.60 19.44
N PRO A 175 -14.42 9.60 20.67
CA PRO A 175 -14.24 10.82 21.44
C PRO A 175 -13.50 11.90 20.65
N GLY A 176 -14.14 13.06 20.48
CA GLY A 176 -13.60 14.18 19.70
C GLY A 176 -13.97 14.17 18.21
N ASP A 177 -14.76 13.20 17.72
CA ASP A 177 -15.33 13.27 16.38
C ASP A 177 -16.41 14.38 16.32
N LEU A 178 -16.14 15.39 15.50
CA LEU A 178 -17.04 16.51 15.24
C LEU A 178 -17.94 16.20 14.02
N PRO A 179 -19.15 16.79 13.94
CA PRO A 179 -20.03 16.63 12.78
C PRO A 179 -19.62 17.50 11.58
N TRP A 180 -18.42 18.08 11.61
CA TRP A 180 -17.77 18.93 10.61
C TRP A 180 -16.26 18.82 10.82
N VAL A 181 -15.43 19.31 9.89
CA VAL A 181 -13.96 19.12 9.95
C VAL A 181 -13.20 20.27 10.63
N PRO A 182 -12.61 20.06 11.83
CA PRO A 182 -11.76 21.06 12.48
C PRO A 182 -10.33 21.10 11.96
N LEU A 183 -9.85 22.33 11.79
CA LEU A 183 -8.42 22.63 11.86
C LEU A 183 -7.98 22.49 13.33
N ASP A 184 -6.94 21.70 13.58
CA ASP A 184 -6.32 21.63 14.90
C ASP A 184 -5.72 23.01 15.23
N ALA A 185 -6.18 23.62 16.32
CA ALA A 185 -5.79 24.99 16.68
C ALA A 185 -4.29 25.15 17.04
N ARG A 186 -3.58 24.06 17.37
CA ARG A 186 -2.16 24.10 17.73
C ARG A 186 -1.25 23.91 16.52
N THR A 187 -1.65 23.05 15.59
CA THR A 187 -0.82 22.64 14.44
C THR A 187 -1.29 23.25 13.13
N GLY A 188 -2.50 23.82 13.09
CA GLY A 188 -3.16 24.29 11.87
C GLY A 188 -3.48 23.17 10.88
N ARG A 189 -3.43 21.90 11.29
CA ARG A 189 -3.61 20.73 10.43
C ARG A 189 -4.86 19.95 10.82
N ILE A 190 -5.50 19.30 9.86
CA ILE A 190 -6.65 18.43 10.15
C ILE A 190 -6.10 17.07 10.63
N ARG A 191 -6.64 16.53 11.74
CA ARG A 191 -6.23 15.21 12.23
C ARG A 191 -6.53 14.14 11.18
N LYS A 192 -5.71 13.07 11.12
CA LYS A 192 -5.93 11.97 10.16
C LYS A 192 -7.33 11.34 10.31
N ARG A 193 -7.85 11.26 11.52
CA ARG A 193 -9.21 10.76 11.80
C ARG A 193 -10.27 11.74 11.28
N ASP A 194 -10.15 13.03 11.58
CA ASP A 194 -11.08 14.06 11.11
C ASP A 194 -11.16 14.09 9.58
N ARG A 195 -10.03 13.93 8.86
CA ARG A 195 -10.04 13.82 7.39
C ARG A 195 -10.84 12.63 6.86
N GLN A 196 -10.84 11.50 7.59
CA GLN A 196 -11.61 10.32 7.17
C GLN A 196 -13.09 10.48 7.51
N VAL A 197 -13.41 11.11 8.64
CA VAL A 197 -14.78 11.47 8.99
C VAL A 197 -15.34 12.50 7.99
N ALA A 198 -14.52 13.48 7.57
CA ALA A 198 -14.82 14.46 6.53
C ALA A 198 -15.36 13.80 5.26
N ARG A 199 -14.66 12.77 4.78
CA ARG A 199 -15.05 12.06 3.56
C ARG A 199 -16.46 11.48 3.63
N LEU A 200 -16.87 10.98 4.79
CA LEU A 200 -18.22 10.46 4.99
C LEU A 200 -19.27 11.57 5.20
N VAL A 201 -18.89 12.63 5.91
CA VAL A 201 -19.79 13.70 6.35
C VAL A 201 -20.01 14.74 5.25
N GLU A 202 -18.95 15.16 4.58
CA GLU A 202 -18.92 16.29 3.65
C GLU A 202 -18.79 15.83 2.19
N GLU A 203 -17.93 14.85 1.88
CA GLU A 203 -17.60 14.49 0.49
C GLU A 203 -18.53 13.44 -0.12
N LEU A 204 -18.93 12.42 0.65
CA LEU A 204 -19.83 11.34 0.17
C LEU A 204 -21.23 11.88 -0.09
N ALA A 205 -21.66 11.95 -1.35
CA ALA A 205 -22.91 12.59 -1.75
C ALA A 205 -24.00 11.58 -2.16
N PRO A 206 -25.30 11.95 -2.10
CA PRO A 206 -26.36 11.16 -2.75
C PRO A 206 -26.05 10.94 -4.23
N GLY A 207 -26.26 9.71 -4.70
CA GLY A 207 -25.89 9.27 -6.05
C GLY A 207 -24.54 8.55 -6.11
N ASP A 208 -23.64 8.79 -5.15
CA ASP A 208 -22.33 8.14 -5.14
C ASP A 208 -22.43 6.63 -4.91
N LEU A 209 -21.52 5.89 -5.54
CA LEU A 209 -21.30 4.50 -5.17
C LEU A 209 -20.47 4.42 -3.89
N VAL A 210 -20.88 3.52 -3.00
CA VAL A 210 -20.15 3.15 -1.80
C VAL A 210 -19.95 1.64 -1.77
N THR A 211 -18.77 1.24 -1.33
CA THR A 211 -18.39 -0.15 -1.12
C THR A 211 -18.03 -0.36 0.34
N VAL A 212 -18.41 -1.52 0.87
CA VAL A 212 -18.03 -1.95 2.22
C VAL A 212 -17.29 -3.28 2.10
N PRO A 213 -16.01 -3.34 2.47
CA PRO A 213 -15.25 -4.58 2.45
C PRO A 213 -15.84 -5.62 3.40
N LEU A 214 -15.98 -6.86 2.93
CA LEU A 214 -16.47 -8.05 3.64
C LEU A 214 -15.48 -9.18 3.38
N ASP A 215 -14.50 -9.43 4.25
CA ASP A 215 -13.45 -10.46 4.04
C ASP A 215 -12.90 -10.50 2.59
N ASP A 216 -13.26 -11.52 1.80
CA ASP A 216 -12.84 -11.73 0.40
C ASP A 216 -13.76 -11.05 -0.65
N ARG A 217 -14.78 -10.33 -0.18
CA ARG A 217 -15.82 -9.65 -0.96
C ARG A 217 -15.95 -8.19 -0.56
N PHE A 218 -16.81 -7.48 -1.26
CA PHE A 218 -17.28 -6.18 -0.85
C PHE A 218 -18.71 -5.97 -1.34
N ARG A 219 -19.53 -5.34 -0.49
CA ARG A 219 -20.91 -4.99 -0.82
C ARG A 219 -20.94 -3.60 -1.43
N VAL A 220 -21.59 -3.49 -2.58
CA VAL A 220 -21.73 -2.25 -3.35
C VAL A 220 -23.14 -1.71 -3.19
N GLY A 221 -23.27 -0.41 -2.98
CA GLY A 221 -24.55 0.27 -2.93
C GLY A 221 -24.44 1.71 -3.40
N ARG A 222 -25.59 2.36 -3.57
CA ARG A 222 -25.70 3.77 -3.93
C ARG A 222 -26.21 4.57 -2.75
N VAL A 223 -25.56 5.69 -2.46
CA VAL A 223 -26.00 6.61 -1.40
C VAL A 223 -27.31 7.25 -1.81
N THR A 224 -28.33 7.15 -0.96
CA THR A 224 -29.69 7.64 -1.25
C THR A 224 -30.07 8.91 -0.51
N GLY A 225 -29.23 9.38 0.42
CA GLY A 225 -29.54 10.56 1.21
C GLY A 225 -28.37 11.20 1.94
N GLY A 226 -28.67 12.33 2.58
CA GLY A 226 -27.72 13.12 3.35
C GLY A 226 -27.13 12.39 4.57
N TYR A 227 -26.06 12.95 5.11
CA TYR A 227 -25.43 12.52 6.35
C TYR A 227 -26.43 12.57 7.51
N ARG A 228 -26.35 11.57 8.39
CA ARG A 228 -27.10 11.53 9.66
C ARG A 228 -26.18 11.11 10.79
N ARG A 229 -26.33 11.78 11.94
CA ARG A 229 -25.74 11.33 13.21
C ARG A 229 -26.85 10.72 14.07
N SER A 230 -26.73 9.46 14.45
CA SER A 230 -27.69 8.82 15.35
C SER A 230 -27.08 7.64 16.09
N ALA A 231 -27.49 7.47 17.35
CA ALA A 231 -27.03 6.39 18.24
C ALA A 231 -25.50 6.24 18.28
N GLY A 232 -24.77 7.35 18.44
CA GLY A 232 -23.31 7.34 18.50
C GLY A 232 -22.61 6.93 17.20
N ARG A 233 -23.24 7.13 16.03
CA ARG A 233 -22.65 6.79 14.72
C ARG A 233 -22.79 7.90 13.70
N HIS A 234 -21.80 7.99 12.80
CA HIS A 234 -21.91 8.69 11.53
C HIS A 234 -22.53 7.75 10.50
N ARG A 235 -23.58 8.19 9.80
CA ARG A 235 -24.37 7.33 8.89
C ARG A 235 -24.69 7.98 7.57
N ARG A 236 -24.78 7.14 6.53
CA ARG A 236 -25.32 7.49 5.21
C ARG A 236 -26.34 6.44 4.78
N PRO A 237 -27.55 6.83 4.36
CA PRO A 237 -28.52 5.93 3.75
C PRO A 237 -27.95 5.36 2.44
N VAL A 238 -28.10 4.06 2.23
CA VAL A 238 -27.58 3.34 1.07
C VAL A 238 -28.63 2.34 0.59
N ALA A 239 -28.88 2.31 -0.72
CA ALA A 239 -29.56 1.22 -1.38
C ALA A 239 -28.49 0.24 -1.90
N TRP A 240 -28.49 -0.98 -1.37
CA TRP A 240 -27.53 -2.02 -1.77
C TRP A 240 -27.87 -2.57 -3.15
N ILE A 241 -26.86 -2.74 -4.00
CA ILE A 241 -27.00 -3.16 -5.40
C ILE A 241 -26.55 -4.61 -5.55
N THR A 242 -25.32 -4.92 -5.13
CA THR A 242 -24.69 -6.22 -5.38
C THR A 242 -23.53 -6.47 -4.41
N GLU A 243 -22.93 -7.65 -4.51
CA GLU A 243 -21.65 -8.00 -3.91
C GLU A 243 -20.68 -8.45 -4.99
N LEU A 244 -19.43 -8.00 -4.90
CA LEU A 244 -18.35 -8.36 -5.81
C LEU A 244 -17.23 -9.03 -5.02
N ARG A 245 -16.39 -9.84 -5.69
CA ARG A 245 -15.22 -10.42 -5.04
C ARG A 245 -14.06 -9.45 -5.13
N ARG A 246 -13.25 -9.39 -4.07
CA ARG A 246 -12.03 -8.56 -4.02
C ARG A 246 -11.10 -8.82 -5.22
N ARG A 247 -10.96 -10.09 -5.60
CA ARG A 247 -10.15 -10.52 -6.74
C ARG A 247 -10.68 -10.07 -8.12
N ASP A 248 -11.93 -9.63 -8.20
CA ASP A 248 -12.52 -9.19 -9.47
C ASP A 248 -12.14 -7.72 -9.76
N LEU A 249 -11.61 -6.99 -8.77
CA LEU A 249 -11.08 -5.63 -8.98
C LEU A 249 -9.86 -5.66 -9.89
N ARG A 250 -9.72 -4.58 -10.68
CA ARG A 250 -8.52 -4.37 -11.48
C ARG A 250 -7.29 -4.23 -10.57
N PHE A 251 -7.41 -3.52 -9.46
CA PHE A 251 -6.34 -3.34 -8.49
C PHE A 251 -6.81 -3.66 -7.05
N PRO A 252 -6.87 -4.95 -6.67
CA PRO A 252 -7.32 -5.38 -5.34
C PRO A 252 -6.51 -4.76 -4.20
N ALA A 253 -5.23 -4.47 -4.45
CA ALA A 253 -4.33 -3.83 -3.48
C ALA A 253 -4.83 -2.46 -2.97
N ALA A 254 -5.67 -1.74 -3.73
CA ALA A 254 -6.30 -0.50 -3.24
C ALA A 254 -7.10 -0.73 -1.94
N LEU A 255 -7.75 -1.90 -1.81
CA LEU A 255 -8.48 -2.27 -0.61
C LEU A 255 -7.56 -2.71 0.54
N GLN A 256 -6.24 -2.58 0.43
CA GLN A 256 -5.32 -2.67 1.57
C GLN A 256 -5.18 -1.35 2.33
N ASP A 257 -5.78 -0.24 1.84
CA ASP A 257 -5.73 1.04 2.54
C ASP A 257 -6.32 0.91 3.96
N PRO A 258 -5.54 1.19 5.02
CA PRO A 258 -6.03 1.09 6.38
C PRO A 258 -7.02 2.21 6.75
N GLN A 259 -7.25 3.20 5.88
CA GLN A 259 -8.22 4.25 6.11
C GLN A 259 -9.64 3.69 6.22
N THR A 260 -10.41 4.30 7.12
CA THR A 260 -11.82 4.01 7.37
C THR A 260 -12.67 4.44 6.17
N VAL A 261 -12.35 5.59 5.58
CA VAL A 261 -13.05 6.13 4.41
C VAL A 261 -12.04 6.66 3.41
N PHE A 262 -12.09 6.13 2.18
CA PHE A 262 -11.18 6.50 1.10
C PHE A 262 -11.80 6.28 -0.27
N ALA A 263 -11.20 6.89 -1.29
CA ALA A 263 -11.65 6.76 -2.67
C ALA A 263 -11.03 5.52 -3.34
N LEU A 264 -11.86 4.72 -3.99
CA LEU A 264 -11.43 3.72 -4.96
C LEU A 264 -11.51 4.34 -6.36
N ARG A 265 -10.46 4.17 -7.16
CA ARG A 265 -10.24 4.93 -8.40
C ARG A 265 -9.89 4.01 -9.56
N GLY A 266 -10.47 4.29 -10.73
CA GLY A 266 -10.16 3.61 -11.99
C GLY A 266 -10.49 2.12 -11.99
N GLU A 267 -11.65 1.77 -11.43
CA GLU A 267 -12.19 0.41 -11.33
C GLU A 267 -13.38 0.23 -12.29
N PRO A 268 -13.16 -0.40 -13.47
CA PRO A 268 -14.19 -0.48 -14.53
C PRO A 268 -15.51 -1.11 -14.08
N LEU A 269 -15.44 -2.18 -13.27
CA LEU A 269 -16.63 -2.85 -12.73
C LEU A 269 -17.55 -1.91 -11.95
N LEU A 270 -16.99 -0.90 -11.29
CA LEU A 270 -17.73 0.09 -10.53
C LEU A 270 -18.17 1.26 -11.41
N ASP A 271 -17.37 1.63 -12.41
CA ASP A 271 -17.73 2.68 -13.37
C ASP A 271 -18.98 2.29 -14.19
N ASP A 272 -19.13 1.01 -14.55
CA ASP A 272 -20.30 0.46 -15.23
C ASP A 272 -21.56 0.55 -14.35
N LEU A 273 -21.45 0.20 -13.07
CA LEU A 273 -22.53 0.32 -12.09
C LEU A 273 -22.93 1.77 -11.81
N ARG A 274 -21.98 2.70 -11.95
CA ARG A 274 -22.26 4.13 -11.78
C ARG A 274 -23.13 4.67 -12.91
N SER A 275 -22.86 4.21 -14.13
CA SER A 275 -23.48 4.67 -15.38
C SER A 275 -24.89 4.11 -15.64
N THR A 276 -25.30 3.08 -14.90
CA THR A 276 -26.56 2.34 -15.10
C THR A 276 -27.72 2.76 -14.19
N GLY A 277 -27.60 3.88 -13.45
CA GLY A 277 -28.62 4.32 -12.49
C GLY A 277 -28.78 5.83 -12.39
#